data_AF-A0A6G2XA32-F1
#
_entry.id   AF-A0A6G2XA32-F1
#
_cell.length_a   1.000
_cell.length_b   1.000
_cell.length_c   1.000
_cell.angle_alpha   90.00
_cell.angle_beta   90.00
_cell.angle_gamma   90.00
#
_symmetry.space_group_name_H-M   'P 1'
#
loop_
_entity.id
_entity.type
_entity.pdbx_description
1 polymer ?
#
loop_
_entity_poly.entity_id
_entity_poly.type
_entity_poly.pdbx_seq_one_letter_code
_entity_poly.pdbx_strand_id
1 'polypeptide(L)'
;MRKTCNEGLFIRPSKREEKLARETSEDKAFEVAQEWAAKIVECGLADRFGMEMGKVGRWHWDVYLIDRALPKTNKPVKKGKIK
;
A
#
# COMPACT_ATOMS: atom_id res chain seq x y z
N MET A 1 -6.62 18.91 16.93
CA MET A 1 -5.14 18.86 16.76
C MET A 1 -4.82 17.75 15.78
N ARG A 2 -4.47 18.07 14.53
CA ARG A 2 -4.04 17.06 13.55
C ARG A 2 -2.60 16.71 13.89
N LYS A 3 -2.36 15.51 14.45
CA LYS A 3 -1.00 14.99 14.61
C LYS A 3 -0.37 14.99 13.22
N THR A 4 0.69 15.76 13.04
CA THR A 4 1.51 15.73 11.84
C THR A 4 2.03 14.32 11.69
N CYS A 5 1.53 13.59 10.70
CA CYS A 5 2.17 12.36 10.27
C CYS A 5 3.60 12.75 9.88
N ASN A 6 4.54 12.34 10.73
CA ASN A 6 5.95 12.64 10.62
C ASN A 6 6.42 12.41 9.17
N GLU A 7 7.40 13.20 8.75
CA GLU A 7 8.03 13.30 7.42
C GLU A 7 8.47 11.98 6.75
N GLY A 8 8.24 10.82 7.35
CA GLY A 8 8.63 9.49 6.87
C GLY A 8 7.57 8.66 6.14
N LEU A 9 6.31 9.11 6.04
CA LEU A 9 5.26 8.38 5.30
C LEU A 9 4.85 9.09 4.00
N PHE A 10 5.81 9.67 3.28
CA PHE A 10 5.60 10.14 1.92
C PHE A 10 5.49 8.93 0.96
N ILE A 11 4.38 8.21 1.07
CA ILE A 11 3.96 7.24 0.07
C ILE A 11 3.75 8.03 -1.21
N ARG A 12 4.67 7.87 -2.16
CA ARG A 12 4.57 8.60 -3.43
C ARG A 12 3.31 8.13 -4.15
N PRO A 13 2.34 9.01 -4.41
CA PRO A 13 1.08 8.65 -5.08
C PRO A 13 1.28 8.24 -6.56
N SER A 14 2.53 8.18 -7.03
CA SER A 14 2.88 7.69 -8.36
C SER A 14 2.84 6.16 -8.46
N LYS A 15 2.89 5.43 -7.34
CA LYS A 15 2.81 3.97 -7.33
C LYS A 15 1.46 3.51 -6.78
N ARG A 16 0.79 2.65 -7.54
CA ARG A 16 -0.48 2.02 -7.17
C ARG A 16 -0.34 1.03 -6.01
N GLU A 17 0.83 0.40 -5.93
CA GLU A 17 1.21 -0.60 -4.95
C GLU A 17 2.61 -0.21 -4.43
N GLU A 18 2.76 -0.18 -3.12
CA GLU A 18 4.06 -0.04 -2.47
C GLU A 18 4.26 -1.18 -1.48
N LYS A 19 5.35 -1.92 -1.66
CA LYS A 19 5.70 -3.00 -0.74
C LYS A 19 6.23 -2.40 0.57
N LEU A 20 5.59 -2.76 1.67
CA LEU A 20 5.93 -2.32 3.01
C LEU A 20 6.91 -3.27 3.70
N ALA A 21 6.64 -4.58 3.61
CA ALA A 21 7.40 -5.59 4.34
C ALA A 21 7.45 -6.94 3.59
N ARG A 22 8.41 -7.79 4.00
CA ARG A 22 8.50 -9.19 3.61
C ARG A 22 8.77 -10.01 4.85
N GLU A 23 7.84 -10.87 5.20
CA GLU A 23 7.93 -11.76 6.34
C GLU A 23 8.03 -13.21 5.89
N THR A 24 8.67 -14.04 6.72
CA THR A 24 8.80 -15.50 6.48
C THR A 24 7.64 -16.30 7.07
N SER A 25 6.75 -15.66 7.82
CA SER A 25 5.55 -16.25 8.42
C SER A 25 4.32 -15.42 8.09
N GLU A 26 3.18 -16.10 7.94
CA GLU A 26 1.87 -15.46 7.72
C GLU A 26 1.48 -14.60 8.93
N ASP A 27 1.64 -15.15 10.15
CA ASP A 27 1.31 -14.43 11.40
C ASP A 27 2.08 -13.11 11.51
N LYS A 28 3.39 -13.14 11.22
CA LYS A 28 4.21 -11.92 11.26
C LYS A 28 3.80 -10.92 10.20
N ALA A 29 3.49 -11.38 8.98
CA ALA A 29 2.97 -10.50 7.95
C ALA A 29 1.65 -9.84 8.38
N PHE A 30 0.79 -10.59 9.07
CA PHE A 30 -0.46 -10.09 9.59
C PHE A 30 -0.28 -9.08 10.73
N GLU A 31 0.62 -9.33 11.68
CA GLU A 31 0.98 -8.36 12.73
C GLU A 31 1.46 -7.05 12.11
N VAL A 32 2.41 -7.12 11.18
CA VAL A 32 2.92 -5.96 10.44
C VAL A 32 1.78 -5.28 9.68
N ALA A 33 0.88 -6.04 9.06
CA ALA A 33 -0.26 -5.49 8.36
C ALA A 33 -1.19 -4.69 9.29
N GLN A 34 -1.45 -5.18 10.49
CA GLN A 34 -2.27 -4.47 11.47
C GLN A 34 -1.61 -3.17 11.96
N GLU A 35 -0.31 -3.20 12.24
CA GLU A 35 0.43 -1.99 12.67
C GLU A 35 0.37 -0.88 11.62
N TRP A 36 0.53 -1.25 10.35
CA TRP A 36 0.43 -0.30 9.25
C TRP A 36 -1.00 0.18 9.02
N ALA A 37 -2.00 -0.70 9.18
CA ALA A 37 -3.41 -0.31 9.07
C ALA A 37 -3.77 0.74 10.12
N ALA A 38 -3.30 0.58 11.36
CA ALA A 38 -3.47 1.57 12.42
C ALA A 38 -2.85 2.92 12.04
N LYS A 39 -1.61 2.92 11.53
CA LYS A 39 -0.92 4.15 11.08
C LYS A 39 -1.65 4.85 9.94
N ILE A 40 -2.18 4.09 8.97
CA ILE A 40 -2.96 4.63 7.85
C ILE A 40 -4.23 5.33 8.36
N VAL A 41 -4.92 4.72 9.33
CA VAL A 41 -6.12 5.30 9.95
C VAL A 41 -5.77 6.54 10.77
N GLU A 42 -4.74 6.48 11.62
CA GLU A 42 -4.28 7.62 12.41
C GLU A 42 -3.88 8.82 11.54
N CYS A 43 -3.32 8.54 10.37
CA CYS A 43 -2.96 9.56 9.38
C CYS A 43 -4.10 10.06 8.51
N GLY A 44 -5.32 9.53 8.66
CA GLY A 44 -6.47 9.88 7.82
C GLY A 44 -6.27 9.47 6.36
N LEU A 45 -5.45 8.45 6.11
CA LEU A 45 -5.12 7.93 4.78
C LEU A 45 -6.02 6.76 4.37
N ALA A 46 -6.84 6.23 5.27
CA ALA A 46 -7.65 5.01 5.05
C ALA A 46 -8.71 5.12 3.94
N ASP A 47 -9.23 6.32 3.68
CA ASP A 47 -10.15 6.56 2.55
C ASP A 47 -9.44 6.46 1.20
N ARG A 48 -8.12 6.72 1.17
CA ARG A 48 -7.30 6.71 -0.04
C ARG A 48 -6.51 5.43 -0.21
N PHE A 49 -5.99 4.87 0.87
CA PHE A 49 -5.11 3.71 0.85
C PHE A 49 -5.74 2.52 1.57
N GLY A 50 -5.49 1.32 1.04
CA GLY A 50 -5.80 0.06 1.68
C GLY A 50 -4.54 -0.79 1.85
N MET A 51 -4.72 -1.97 2.43
CA MET A 51 -3.64 -2.93 2.62
C MET A 51 -3.97 -4.27 2.00
N GLU A 52 -2.95 -4.94 1.49
CA GLU A 52 -3.04 -6.29 0.93
C GLU A 52 -1.84 -7.13 1.40
N MET A 53 -2.08 -8.41 1.66
CA MET A 53 -1.04 -9.39 1.93
C MET A 53 -1.04 -10.41 0.80
N GLY A 54 0.14 -10.70 0.27
CA GLY A 54 0.32 -11.66 -0.81
C GLY A 54 1.38 -12.69 -0.45
N LYS A 55 1.08 -13.97 -0.66
CA LYS A 55 2.09 -15.02 -0.55
C LYS A 55 3.06 -14.92 -1.73
N VAL A 56 4.35 -14.76 -1.44
CA VAL A 56 5.41 -14.66 -2.44
C VAL A 56 6.37 -15.83 -2.30
N GLY A 57 6.34 -16.74 -3.28
CA GLY A 57 7.12 -17.96 -3.26
C GLY A 57 6.67 -18.94 -2.17
N ARG A 58 7.56 -19.86 -1.79
CA ARG A 58 7.19 -21.01 -0.94
C ARG A 58 7.05 -20.66 0.55
N TRP A 59 7.73 -19.61 1.01
CA TRP A 59 7.95 -19.33 2.44
C TRP A 59 7.89 -17.85 2.82
N HIS A 60 7.41 -16.97 1.93
CA HIS A 60 7.37 -15.54 2.25
C HIS A 60 5.99 -14.95 1.99
N TRP A 61 5.71 -13.89 2.74
CA TRP A 61 4.51 -13.07 2.67
C TRP A 61 4.96 -11.63 2.51
N ASP A 62 4.51 -11.00 1.44
CA ASP A 62 4.73 -9.57 1.21
C ASP A 62 3.49 -8.80 1.65
N VAL A 63 3.70 -7.71 2.37
CA VAL A 63 2.65 -6.77 2.79
C VAL A 63 2.74 -5.54 1.90
N TYR A 64 1.62 -5.15 1.32
CA TYR A 64 1.52 -4.05 0.38
C TYR A 64 0.55 -2.99 0.86
N LEU A 65 0.92 -1.75 0.59
CA LEU A 65 0.05 -0.60 0.63
C LEU A 65 -0.52 -0.38 -0.78
N ILE A 66 -1.84 -0.24 -0.89
CA ILE A 66 -2.54 -0.10 -2.17
C ILE A 66 -3.27 1.24 -2.21
N ASP A 67 -2.99 2.09 -3.21
CA ASP A 67 -3.77 3.31 -3.45
C ASP A 67 -5.13 2.93 -4.09
N ARG A 68 -6.21 3.11 -3.33
CA ARG A 68 -7.61 2.88 -3.75
C ARG A 68 -8.19 4.04 -4.56
N ALA A 69 -7.58 5.23 -4.50
CA ALA A 69 -8.04 6.39 -5.27
C ALA A 69 -7.66 6.30 -6.75
N LEU A 70 -6.70 5.44 -7.10
CA LEU A 70 -6.38 5.14 -8.49
C LEU A 70 -7.40 4.11 -9.04
N PRO A 71 -8.12 4.41 -10.14
CA PRO A 71 -9.05 3.45 -10.71
C PRO A 71 -8.31 2.16 -11.09
N LYS A 72 -8.96 1.01 -10.90
CA LYS A 72 -8.51 -0.31 -11.42
C LYS A 72 -8.52 -0.27 -12.96
N THR A 73 -7.58 0.46 -13.56
CA THR A 73 -7.45 0.53 -15.01
C THR A 73 -6.76 -0.74 -15.48
N ASN A 74 -7.57 -1.75 -15.78
CA ASN A 74 -7.17 -2.94 -16.52
C ASN A 74 -7.17 -2.68 -18.04
N LYS A 75 -6.76 -1.48 -18.44
CA LYS A 75 -6.61 -1.11 -19.85
C LYS A 75 -5.17 -0.62 -20.03
N PRO A 76 -4.41 -1.18 -20.98
CA PRO A 76 -3.14 -0.58 -21.34
C PRO A 76 -3.44 0.86 -21.72
N VAL A 77 -2.76 1.80 -21.06
CA VAL A 77 -2.73 3.20 -21.50
C VAL A 77 -2.08 3.16 -22.88
N LYS A 78 -2.88 3.02 -23.94
CA LYS A 78 -2.43 3.32 -25.29
C LYS A 78 -1.96 4.76 -25.21
N LYS A 79 -0.65 4.96 -25.29
CA LYS A 79 -0.03 6.26 -25.56
C LYS A 79 -0.55 6.73 -26.93
N GLY A 80 -1.76 7.27 -26.94
CA GLY A 80 -2.31 7.98 -28.08
C GLY A 80 -1.56 9.29 -28.16
N LYS A 81 -0.69 9.40 -29.16
CA LYS A 81 -0.02 10.64 -29.55
C LYS A 81 -1.05 11.77 -29.57
N ILE A 82 -0.84 12.78 -28.73
CA ILE A 82 -1.44 14.10 -28.93
C ILE A 82 -0.82 14.59 -30.25
N LYS A 83 -1.65 14.80 -31.26
CA LYS A 83 -1.29 15.43 -32.54
C LYS A 83 -2.21 16.63 -32.72
#